data_AF-A0A509EFC6-F1
#
_entry.id   AF-A0A509EFC6-F1
#
_cell.length_a   1.000
_cell.length_b   1.000
_cell.length_c   1.000
_cell.angle_alpha   90.00
_cell.angle_beta   90.00
_cell.angle_gamma   90.00
#
_symmetry.space_group_name_H-M   'P 1'
#
loop_
_entity.id
_entity.type
_entity.pdbx_description
1 polymer ?
#
loop_
_entity_poly.entity_id
_entity_poly.type
_entity_poly.pdbx_seq_one_letter_code
_entity_poly.pdbx_strand_id
1 'polypeptide(L)' 'MSLTVSARVDGRPVFFQHVSMIGALDQAMTLLAAGMSDVVIADGGGQVSTPAIAYQSLFERPAKPAHIGSGVLDGCNQAA' A
#
# COMPACT_ATOMS: atom_id res chain seq x y z
N MET A 1 -7.61 17.27 5.48
CA MET A 1 -6.78 16.23 4.82
C MET A 1 -6.91 16.43 3.32
N SER A 2 -5.80 16.68 2.63
CA SER A 2 -5.75 16.62 1.17
C SER A 2 -5.01 15.35 0.76
N LEU A 3 -5.48 14.72 -0.30
CA LEU A 3 -4.84 13.59 -0.95
C LEU A 3 -4.56 13.98 -2.39
N THR A 4 -3.41 13.58 -2.90
CA THR A 4 -3.02 13.78 -4.29
C THR A 4 -2.73 12.44 -4.92
N VAL A 5 -3.49 12.09 -5.96
CA VAL A 5 -3.20 10.94 -6.81
C VAL A 5 -2.31 11.45 -7.93
N SER A 6 -1.16 10.83 -8.14
CA SER A 6 -0.29 11.13 -9.26
C SER A 6 -0.04 9.89 -10.10
N ALA A 7 0.10 10.09 -11.41
CA ALA A 7 0.45 9.04 -12.36
C ALA A 7 1.26 9.62 -13.53
N ARG A 8 1.79 8.76 -14.40
CA ARG A 8 2.47 9.16 -15.63
C ARG A 8 1.79 8.57 -16.87
N VAL A 9 1.58 9.45 -17.84
CA VAL A 9 1.12 9.13 -19.20
C VAL A 9 2.11 9.72 -20.20
N ASP A 10 2.64 8.89 -21.11
CA ASP A 10 3.67 9.29 -22.08
C ASP A 10 4.85 10.04 -21.44
N GLY A 11 5.26 9.61 -20.25
CA GLY A 11 6.33 10.23 -19.47
C GLY A 11 5.98 11.56 -18.78
N ARG A 12 4.75 12.07 -18.92
CA ARG A 12 4.28 13.30 -18.30
C ARG A 12 3.49 13.02 -17.01
N PRO A 13 3.77 13.73 -15.91
CA PRO A 13 3.02 13.55 -14.67
C PRO A 13 1.63 14.22 -14.77
N VAL A 14 0.62 13.56 -14.21
CA VAL A 14 -0.73 14.09 -13.98
C VAL A 14 -1.08 13.97 -12.51
N PHE A 15 -1.88 14.91 -12.00
CA PHE A 15 -2.21 15.02 -10.58
C PHE A 15 -3.70 15.28 -10.37
N PHE A 16 -4.30 14.60 -9.40
CA PHE A 16 -5.71 14.73 -9.04
C PHE A 16 -5.84 14.90 -7.53
N GLN A 17 -6.58 15.92 -7.09
CA GLN A 17 -6.79 16.17 -5.66
C GLN A 17 -8.09 15.54 -5.17
N HIS A 18 -8.05 14.94 -3.99
CA HIS A 18 -9.18 14.33 -3.32
C HIS A 18 -9.23 14.71 -1.84
N VAL A 19 -10.44 14.73 -1.28
CA VAL A 19 -10.68 14.96 0.16
C VAL A 19 -10.90 13.67 0.95
N SER A 20 -10.99 12.53 0.26
CA SER A 20 -11.25 11.22 0.85
C SER A 20 -10.32 10.15 0.29
N MET A 21 -9.91 9.20 1.15
CA MET A 21 -9.03 8.09 0.74
C MET A 21 -9.72 7.15 -0.25
N ILE A 22 -11.01 6.89 -0.08
CA ILE A 22 -11.77 6.04 -1.01
C ILE A 22 -11.84 6.66 -2.41
N GLY A 23 -12.10 7.98 -2.51
CA GLY A 23 -12.13 8.66 -3.81
C GLY A 23 -10.76 8.74 -4.47
N ALA A 24 -9.69 8.93 -3.69
CA ALA A 24 -8.32 8.87 -4.19
C ALA A 24 -7.96 7.48 -4.72
N LEU A 25 -8.37 6.42 -4.01
CA LEU A 25 -8.15 5.04 -4.42
C LEU A 25 -8.93 4.69 -5.69
N ASP A 26 -10.20 5.07 -5.78
CA ASP A 26 -11.02 4.86 -6.98
C ASP A 26 -10.40 5.52 -8.23
N GLN A 27 -9.94 6.77 -8.08
CA GLN A 27 -9.21 7.46 -9.14
C GLN A 27 -7.91 6.73 -9.50
N ALA A 28 -7.13 6.30 -8.51
CA ALA A 28 -5.87 5.61 -8.75
C ALA A 28 -6.08 4.26 -9.48
N MET A 29 -7.12 3.51 -9.12
CA MET A 29 -7.49 2.27 -9.81
C MET A 29 -7.94 2.54 -11.25
N THR A 30 -8.67 3.64 -11.50
CA THR A 30 -9.03 4.06 -12.86
C THR A 30 -7.80 4.38 -13.70
N LEU A 31 -6.79 5.06 -13.13
CA LEU A 31 -5.54 5.38 -13.82
C LEU A 31 -4.71 4.11 -14.11
N LEU A 32 -4.66 3.17 -13.17
CA LEU A 32 -4.04 1.85 -13.38
C LEU A 32 -4.73 1.08 -14.51
N ALA A 33 -6.06 1.03 -14.50
CA ALA A 33 -6.85 0.35 -15.54
C ALA A 33 -6.68 1.02 -16.92
N ALA A 34 -6.45 2.33 -16.96
CA ALA A 34 -6.12 3.08 -18.17
C ALA A 34 -4.68 2.85 -18.66
N GLY A 35 -3.87 2.04 -17.97
CA GLY A 35 -2.50 1.72 -18.35
C GLY A 35 -1.48 2.79 -17.97
N MET A 36 -1.82 3.72 -17.07
CA MET A 36 -0.86 4.69 -16.58
C MET A 36 0.17 4.05 -15.65
N SER A 37 1.37 4.62 -15.66
CA SER A 37 2.51 4.18 -14.85
C SER A 37 2.71 5.06 -13.62
N ASP A 38 3.52 4.60 -12.66
CA ASP A 38 3.88 5.34 -11.44
C ASP A 38 2.68 5.89 -10.65
N VAL A 39 1.57 5.14 -10.63
CA VAL A 39 0.36 5.55 -9.90
C VAL A 39 0.61 5.46 -8.40
N VAL A 40 0.51 6.59 -7.71
CA VAL A 40 0.65 6.69 -6.25
C VAL A 40 -0.36 7.66 -5.65
N ILE A 41 -0.64 7.46 -4.36
CA ILE A 41 -1.51 8.30 -3.54
C ILE A 41 -0.65 8.93 -2.45
N ALA A 42 -0.53 10.26 -2.47
CA ALA A 42 0.16 11.05 -1.47
C ALA A 42 -0.84 11.75 -0.54
N ASP A 43 -0.61 11.74 0.77
CA ASP A 43 -1.37 12.56 1.72
C ASP A 43 -0.71 13.93 1.97
N GLY A 44 -1.44 14.85 2.61
CA GLY A 44 -0.93 16.17 2.97
C GLY A 44 0.19 16.16 4.03
N GLY A 45 0.49 15.02 4.64
CA GLY A 45 1.61 14.80 5.55
C GLY A 45 2.87 14.30 4.85
N GLY A 46 2.82 14.07 3.53
CA GLY A 46 3.93 13.58 2.73
C GLY A 46 4.05 12.05 2.70
N GLN A 47 3.10 11.31 3.27
CA GLN A 47 3.08 9.85 3.11
C GLN A 47 2.63 9.50 1.71
N VAL A 48 3.36 8.58 1.06
CA VAL A 48 3.07 8.10 -0.28
C VAL A 48 2.83 6.60 -0.23
N SER A 49 1.74 6.15 -0.84
CA SER A 49 1.40 4.73 -0.93
C SER A 49 0.99 4.35 -2.34
N THR A 50 1.22 3.11 -2.72
CA THR A 50 0.68 2.54 -3.96
C THR A 50 -0.80 2.21 -3.78
N PRO A 51 -1.59 2.07 -4.87
CA PRO A 51 -3.00 1.71 -4.77
C PRO A 51 -3.23 0.38 -4.04
N ALA A 52 -2.30 -0.57 -4.18
CA ALA A 52 -2.35 -1.84 -3.45
C ALA A 52 -2.21 -1.63 -1.93
N ILE A 53 -1.20 -0.88 -1.47
CA ILE A 53 -1.02 -0.60 -0.03
C ILE A 53 -2.20 0.18 0.54
N ALA A 54 -2.72 1.15 -0.22
CA ALA A 54 -3.93 1.89 0.18
C ALA A 54 -5.15 0.97 0.28
N TYR A 55 -5.36 0.08 -0.69
CA TYR A 55 -6.43 -0.91 -0.65
C TYR A 55 -6.32 -1.83 0.57
N GLN A 56 -5.12 -2.38 0.83
CA GLN A 56 -4.86 -3.21 2.00
C GLN A 56 -5.17 -2.47 3.29
N SER A 57 -4.73 -1.22 3.42
CA SER A 57 -4.98 -0.43 4.64
C SER A 57 -6.47 -0.17 4.93
N LEU A 58 -7.30 -0.11 3.88
CA LEU A 58 -8.74 0.16 4.01
C LEU A 58 -9.57 -1.11 4.21
N PHE A 59 -9.22 -2.20 3.52
CA PHE A 59 -10.08 -3.36 3.38
C PHE A 59 -9.48 -4.64 3.95
N GLU A 60 -8.16 -4.70 4.12
CA GLU A 60 -7.50 -5.85 4.74
C GLU A 60 -7.24 -5.56 6.21
N ARG A 61 -7.68 -6.50 7.06
CA ARG A 61 -7.33 -6.45 8.48
C ARG A 61 -5.81 -6.67 8.57
N PRO A 62 -5.05 -5.88 9.36
CA PRO A 62 -3.65 -6.17 9.60
C PRO A 62 -3.54 -7.63 10.02
N ALA A 63 -2.77 -8.43 9.28
CA ALA A 63 -2.52 -9.80 9.65
C ALA A 63 -2.00 -9.76 11.09
N LYS A 64 -2.76 -10.34 12.03
CA LYS A 64 -2.32 -10.47 13.42
C LYS A 64 -0.91 -11.07 13.35
N PRO A 65 0.13 -10.42 13.89
CA PRO A 65 1.45 -11.01 13.85
C PRO A 65 1.33 -12.36 14.54
N ALA A 66 1.59 -13.43 13.79
CA ALA A 66 1.73 -14.74 14.39
C ALA A 66 2.80 -14.57 15.47
N HIS A 67 2.44 -14.80 16.74
CA HIS A 67 3.44 -14.97 17.77
C HIS A 67 4.36 -16.08 17.29
N ILE A 68 5.51 -15.72 16.72
CA ILE A 68 6.67 -16.58 16.68
C ILE A 68 7.05 -16.77 18.15
N GLY A 69 6.45 -17.79 18.76
CA GLY A 69 6.85 -18.27 20.06
C GLY A 69 8.33 -18.58 19.98
N SER A 70 9.11 -17.67 20.57
CA SER A 70 10.50 -17.86 20.93
C SER A 70 10.59 -19.03 21.91
N GLY A 71 10.71 -20.24 21.36
CA GLY A 71 11.13 -21.44 22.07
C GLY A 71 12.55 -21.76 21.62
N VAL A 72 13.52 -21.08 22.21
CA VAL A 72 14.95 -21.39 22.09
C VAL A 72 15.28 -22.29 23.28
N LEU A 73 16.01 -23.40 23.01
CA LEU A 73 16.66 -24.37 23.95
C LEU A 73 15.65 -25.31 24.66
N ASP A 74 15.80 -26.63 24.79
CA ASP A 74 16.93 -27.55 24.99
C ASP A 74 16.52 -28.91 24.36
N GLY A 75 17.33 -29.72 23.68
CA GLY A 75 18.56 -30.34 24.14
C GLY A 75 18.55 -31.82 23.69
N CYS A 76 19.75 -32.38 23.54
CA CYS A 76 20.05 -33.82 23.46
C CYS A 76 19.85 -34.56 22.13
N ASN A 77 20.90 -34.50 21.30
CA ASN A 77 21.69 -35.65 20.86
C ASN A 77 21.20 -37.06 21.30
N GLN A 78 20.85 -37.90 20.33
CA GLN A 78 20.93 -39.37 20.42
C GLN A 78 20.95 -39.88 18.95
N ALA A 79 22.11 -40.05 18.31
CA ALA A 79 23.05 -41.17 18.37
C ALA A 79 22.61 -42.43 17.62
N ALA A 80 23.52 -42.88 16.73
CA ALA A 80 23.66 -44.16 16.01
C ALA A 80 22.79 -44.37 14.75
#